data_AF-A0A3D0HPB9-F1
#
_entry.id   AF-A0A3D0HPB9-F1
#
_cell.length_a   1.000
_cell.length_b   1.000
_cell.length_c   1.000
_cell.angle_alpha   90.00
_cell.angle_beta   90.00
_cell.angle_gamma   90.00
#
_symmetry.space_group_name_H-M   'P 1'
#
loop_
_entity.id
_entity.type
_entity.pdbx_description
1 polymer ?
#
loop_
_entity_poly.entity_id
_entity_poly.type
_entity_poly.pdbx_seq_one_letter_code
_entity_poly.pdbx_strand_id
1 'polypeptide(L)'
;MCQRSTERKIFAMQIHIEANSNNTLTVLDLLEKQGFSLPCNCHGANVCGGTQYDFPCALIPKEPLTVCLRDSAVNQKIEGLGLMQKADLSVSPDTLLIDIGTTTIAMVYYHSAKRTTFFSEVFPNPQIPYGADVISRINYDVSDHEHHLLHHRIVSCLEEHVSSFFLQFPDVSLRQCLIGGNTTMIHLLLNLSLQGMTGFPFTPSEFTNFCFTHNEVEVFILPWLSAFIGGDITSGLLSLSFDTRKDTCLLADLGTNGELVLCHQNHLFTASTAAGPALEGNGLSHGCPAIPGAISDVSLRGVVPRIQTIANKLPAGICGSGAISTLAEL
;
A
#
# COMPACT_ATOMS: atom_id res chain seq x y z
N MET A 1 -22.29 -28.65 43.51
CA MET A 1 -22.64 -27.64 42.48
C MET A 1 -21.34 -27.16 41.86
N CYS A 2 -20.90 -27.83 40.79
CA CYS A 2 -19.69 -27.47 40.06
C CYS A 2 -20.13 -26.62 38.86
N GLN A 3 -19.77 -25.33 38.85
CA GLN A 3 -20.06 -24.43 37.73
C GLN A 3 -19.23 -24.85 36.53
N ARG A 4 -19.93 -25.12 35.42
CA ARG A 4 -19.36 -25.45 34.12
C ARG A 4 -18.64 -24.24 33.55
N SER A 5 -17.31 -24.28 33.50
CA SER A 5 -16.53 -23.46 32.59
C SER A 5 -16.72 -23.99 31.17
N THR A 6 -17.35 -23.20 30.31
CA THR A 6 -17.40 -23.43 28.86
C THR A 6 -16.01 -23.21 28.28
N GLU A 7 -15.21 -24.29 28.20
CA GLU A 7 -14.02 -24.33 27.35
C GLU A 7 -14.47 -24.14 25.90
N ARG A 8 -14.08 -23.02 25.27
CA ARG A 8 -14.08 -22.91 23.81
C ARG A 8 -13.16 -24.00 23.29
N LYS A 9 -13.68 -24.96 22.51
CA LYS A 9 -12.84 -25.86 21.71
C LYS A 9 -12.02 -25.01 20.75
N ILE A 10 -10.74 -24.85 21.07
CA ILE A 10 -9.76 -24.20 20.20
C ILE A 10 -9.46 -25.20 19.08
N PHE A 11 -9.82 -24.89 17.84
CA PHE A 11 -9.44 -25.72 16.70
C PHE A 11 -7.95 -25.49 16.41
N ALA A 12 -7.21 -26.58 16.23
CA ALA A 12 -5.81 -26.59 15.83
C ALA A 12 -5.73 -27.25 14.45
N MET A 13 -5.13 -26.57 13.48
CA MET A 13 -4.90 -27.11 12.14
C MET A 13 -3.54 -27.80 12.10
N GLN A 14 -3.53 -29.06 11.68
CA GLN A 14 -2.30 -29.81 11.46
C GLN A 14 -1.79 -29.52 10.06
N ILE A 15 -0.54 -29.07 9.97
CA ILE A 15 0.14 -28.76 8.70
C ILE A 15 1.28 -29.75 8.52
N HIS A 16 1.32 -30.36 7.34
CA HIS A 16 2.38 -31.28 6.98
C HIS A 16 3.49 -30.54 6.25
N ILE A 17 4.70 -30.59 6.80
CA ILE A 17 5.90 -29.98 6.23
C ILE A 17 6.76 -31.08 5.62
N GLU A 18 6.96 -30.99 4.31
CA GLU A 18 7.89 -31.87 3.61
C GLU A 18 9.32 -31.35 3.77
N ALA A 19 10.21 -32.20 4.30
CA ALA A 19 11.64 -31.93 4.40
C ALA A 19 12.45 -33.21 4.17
N ASN A 20 13.69 -33.06 3.73
CA ASN A 20 14.62 -34.16 3.50
C ASN A 20 16.01 -33.83 4.08
N SER A 21 16.94 -34.77 4.01
CA SER A 21 18.29 -34.64 4.57
C SER A 21 19.06 -33.41 4.05
N ASN A 22 18.77 -32.97 2.83
CA ASN A 22 19.40 -31.82 2.18
C ASN A 22 18.70 -30.48 2.48
N ASN A 23 17.58 -30.47 3.22
CA ASN A 23 16.86 -29.25 3.53
C ASN A 23 17.71 -28.25 4.34
N THR A 24 17.72 -26.98 3.93
CA THR A 24 18.39 -25.88 4.64
C THR A 24 17.41 -24.86 5.21
N LEU A 25 16.11 -25.04 4.98
CA LEU A 25 15.05 -24.12 5.38
C LEU A 25 14.52 -24.47 6.77
N THR A 26 14.19 -23.44 7.54
CA THR A 26 13.58 -23.61 8.86
C THR A 26 12.11 -24.05 8.75
N VAL A 27 11.52 -24.49 9.85
CA VAL A 27 10.08 -24.76 9.95
C VAL A 27 9.27 -23.53 9.54
N LEU A 28 9.70 -22.32 9.93
CA LEU A 28 9.05 -21.07 9.53
C LEU A 28 9.08 -20.86 8.01
N ASP A 29 10.25 -20.97 7.39
CA ASP A 29 10.40 -20.77 5.94
C ASP A 29 9.51 -21.73 5.13
N LEU A 30 9.36 -22.97 5.62
CA LEU A 30 8.53 -23.99 4.99
C LEU A 30 7.04 -23.73 5.18
N LEU A 31 6.64 -23.19 6.34
CA LEU A 31 5.27 -22.73 6.58
C LEU A 31 4.89 -21.52 5.72
N GLU A 32 5.79 -20.55 5.59
CA GLU A 32 5.60 -19.36 4.75
C GLU A 32 5.43 -19.72 3.28
N LYS A 33 6.19 -20.71 2.78
CA LYS A 33 6.01 -21.26 1.43
C LYS A 33 4.65 -21.92 1.21
N GLN A 34 4.01 -22.43 2.27
CA GLN A 34 2.65 -22.96 2.22
C GLN A 34 1.58 -21.89 2.47
N GLY A 35 1.98 -20.62 2.61
CA GLY A 35 1.09 -19.47 2.78
C GLY A 35 0.75 -19.14 4.23
N PHE A 36 1.48 -19.67 5.21
CA PHE A 36 1.26 -19.39 6.63
C PHE A 36 2.33 -18.44 7.18
N SER A 37 1.91 -17.35 7.84
CA SER A 37 2.82 -16.43 8.52
C SER A 37 2.70 -16.56 10.04
N LEU A 38 3.83 -16.46 10.74
CA LEU A 38 3.92 -16.50 12.20
C LEU A 38 4.64 -15.25 12.70
N PRO A 39 4.21 -14.64 13.82
CA PRO A 39 4.76 -13.37 14.33
C PRO A 39 6.17 -13.49 14.96
N CYS A 40 6.97 -14.50 14.57
CA CYS A 40 8.26 -15.01 15.06
C CYS A 40 9.20 -14.06 15.85
N ASN A 41 8.74 -13.51 16.98
CA ASN A 41 9.42 -12.52 17.81
C ASN A 41 9.90 -13.08 19.16
N CYS A 42 9.79 -14.40 19.36
CA CYS A 42 10.00 -15.04 20.65
C CYS A 42 11.42 -15.55 20.91
N HIS A 43 12.36 -15.29 19.99
CA HIS A 43 13.78 -15.62 20.17
C HIS A 43 14.03 -17.09 20.59
N GLY A 44 13.24 -18.02 20.07
CA GLY A 44 13.35 -19.46 20.38
C GLY A 44 12.58 -19.94 21.63
N ALA A 45 11.83 -19.06 22.30
CA ALA A 45 10.99 -19.45 23.44
C ALA A 45 9.66 -20.14 23.04
N ASN A 46 9.37 -20.25 21.74
CA ASN A 46 8.14 -20.82 21.19
C ASN A 46 6.84 -20.15 21.69
N VAL A 47 6.92 -18.92 22.19
CA VAL A 47 5.77 -18.10 22.61
C VAL A 47 5.72 -16.82 21.80
N CYS A 48 5.10 -16.89 20.63
CA CYS A 48 5.08 -15.81 19.66
C CYS A 48 3.64 -15.26 19.54
N GLY A 49 3.47 -13.93 19.49
CA GLY A 49 2.13 -13.30 19.39
C GLY A 49 1.14 -13.72 20.48
N GLY A 50 1.60 -13.95 21.72
CA GLY A 50 0.77 -14.41 22.85
C GLY A 50 0.31 -15.86 22.76
N THR A 51 0.82 -16.63 21.79
CA THR A 51 0.47 -18.03 21.56
C THR A 51 1.68 -18.95 21.79
N GLN A 52 1.48 -20.01 22.58
CA GLN A 52 2.45 -21.09 22.73
C GLN A 52 2.35 -22.05 21.53
N TYR A 53 3.46 -22.21 20.82
CA TYR A 53 3.65 -23.21 19.77
C TYR A 53 4.37 -24.43 20.33
N ASP A 54 4.03 -25.61 19.80
CA ASP A 54 4.61 -26.91 20.16
C ASP A 54 5.82 -27.28 19.30
N PHE A 55 6.21 -26.41 18.36
CA PHE A 55 7.38 -26.59 17.51
C PHE A 55 8.32 -25.37 17.60
N PRO A 56 9.64 -25.61 17.47
CA PRO A 56 10.63 -24.56 17.27
C PRO A 56 10.62 -24.03 15.83
N CYS A 57 10.23 -22.76 15.64
CA CYS A 57 10.13 -22.15 14.30
C CYS A 57 11.48 -22.07 13.55
N ALA A 58 12.60 -21.95 14.28
CA ALA A 58 13.95 -21.89 13.72
C ALA A 58 14.61 -23.27 13.48
N LEU A 59 13.93 -24.37 13.80
CA LEU A 59 14.46 -25.71 13.53
C LEU A 59 14.56 -25.93 12.02
N ILE A 60 15.66 -26.48 11.55
CA ILE A 60 15.82 -26.95 10.16
C ILE A 60 15.51 -28.45 10.14
N PRO A 61 14.30 -28.86 9.73
CA PRO A 61 13.93 -30.27 9.74
C PRO A 61 14.68 -31.05 8.65
N LYS A 62 15.08 -32.28 8.98
CA LYS A 62 15.78 -33.21 8.08
C LYS A 62 14.92 -34.38 7.60
N GLU A 63 13.70 -34.42 8.08
CA GLU A 63 12.65 -35.39 7.75
C GLU A 63 11.29 -34.68 7.82
N PRO A 64 10.24 -35.22 7.17
CA PRO A 64 8.91 -34.63 7.22
C PRO A 64 8.40 -34.51 8.66
N LEU A 65 7.74 -33.41 8.99
CA LEU A 65 7.09 -33.23 10.29
C LEU A 65 5.69 -32.66 10.14
N THR A 66 4.90 -32.82 11.20
CA THR A 66 3.58 -32.18 11.31
C THR A 66 3.61 -31.17 12.44
N VAL A 67 3.15 -29.96 12.17
CA VAL A 67 3.06 -28.87 13.16
C VAL A 67 1.61 -28.45 13.35
N CYS A 68 1.28 -27.97 14.55
CA CYS A 68 -0.06 -27.49 14.86
C CYS A 68 -0.11 -25.96 14.86
N LEU A 69 -0.83 -25.36 13.91
CA LEU A 69 -1.14 -23.92 13.95
C LEU A 69 -2.49 -23.69 14.63
N ARG A 70 -2.56 -22.71 15.53
CA ARG A 70 -3.81 -22.26 16.14
C ARG A 70 -4.47 -21.19 15.26
N ASP A 71 -5.80 -21.18 15.22
CA ASP A 71 -6.64 -20.33 14.35
C ASP A 71 -6.23 -18.85 14.26
N SER A 72 -5.66 -18.27 15.32
CA SER A 72 -5.23 -16.86 15.33
C SER A 72 -4.09 -16.54 14.34
N ALA A 73 -3.31 -17.53 13.91
CA ALA A 73 -2.25 -17.38 12.90
C ALA A 73 -2.67 -17.84 11.49
N VAL A 74 -3.79 -18.55 11.37
CA VAL A 74 -4.21 -19.24 10.13
C VAL A 74 -4.95 -18.32 9.16
N ASN A 75 -5.51 -17.20 9.65
CA ASN A 75 -6.41 -16.35 8.86
C ASN A 75 -5.80 -15.08 8.25
N GLN A 76 -4.51 -14.83 8.42
CA GLN A 76 -3.87 -13.72 7.68
C GLN A 76 -3.30 -14.25 6.37
N LYS A 77 -4.21 -14.59 5.46
CA LYS A 77 -3.84 -14.78 4.06
C LYS A 77 -3.36 -13.41 3.56
N ILE A 78 -2.06 -13.27 3.34
CA ILE A 78 -1.49 -12.07 2.74
C ILE A 78 -1.91 -12.10 1.26
N GLU A 79 -2.99 -11.40 0.95
CA GLU A 79 -3.41 -11.20 -0.43
C GLU A 79 -2.72 -9.94 -0.95
N GLY A 80 -1.75 -10.14 -1.86
CA GLY A 80 -1.11 -9.06 -2.59
C GLY A 80 -1.90 -8.76 -3.86
N LEU A 81 -2.40 -7.54 -4.00
CA LEU A 81 -2.90 -7.01 -5.27
C LEU A 81 -1.74 -6.35 -6.01
N GLY A 82 -1.30 -6.96 -7.11
CA GLY A 82 -0.33 -6.35 -8.02
C GLY A 82 -1.03 -5.56 -9.12
N LEU A 83 -0.53 -4.37 -9.43
CA LEU A 83 -0.96 -3.63 -10.61
C LEU A 83 -0.49 -4.36 -11.88
N MET A 84 -1.44 -4.80 -12.72
CA MET A 84 -1.15 -5.50 -13.97
C MET A 84 -1.05 -4.49 -15.12
N GLN A 85 0.11 -4.41 -15.77
CA GLN A 85 0.35 -3.50 -16.90
C GLN A 85 -0.17 -4.04 -18.25
N LYS A 86 -0.62 -5.30 -18.32
CA LYS A 86 -1.17 -5.86 -19.56
C LYS A 86 -2.69 -5.85 -19.52
N ALA A 87 -3.31 -5.28 -20.56
CA ALA A 87 -4.76 -5.23 -20.68
C ALA A 87 -5.38 -6.65 -20.74
N ASP A 88 -6.40 -6.89 -19.92
CA ASP A 88 -7.23 -8.10 -19.97
C ASP A 88 -8.43 -7.89 -20.90
N LEU A 89 -8.26 -8.28 -22.17
CA LEU A 89 -9.28 -8.13 -23.21
C LEU A 89 -10.53 -9.01 -23.00
N SER A 90 -10.58 -9.87 -21.97
CA SER A 90 -11.77 -10.65 -21.64
C SER A 90 -12.83 -9.84 -20.88
N VAL A 91 -12.48 -8.65 -20.42
CA VAL A 91 -13.36 -7.70 -19.73
C VAL A 91 -13.28 -6.33 -20.40
N SER A 92 -14.33 -5.52 -20.24
CA SER A 92 -14.31 -4.10 -20.60
C SER A 92 -14.51 -3.29 -19.32
N PRO A 93 -13.68 -2.26 -19.05
CA PRO A 93 -13.80 -1.48 -17.84
C PRO A 93 -14.99 -0.53 -17.94
N ASP A 94 -15.60 -0.24 -16.79
CA ASP A 94 -16.67 0.77 -16.67
C ASP A 94 -16.34 1.84 -15.63
N THR A 95 -15.19 1.71 -14.97
CA THR A 95 -14.74 2.57 -13.87
C THR A 95 -13.27 2.91 -14.06
N LEU A 96 -12.90 4.18 -13.86
CA LEU A 96 -11.52 4.61 -13.69
C LEU A 96 -11.25 4.89 -12.22
N LEU A 97 -10.16 4.37 -11.68
CA LEU A 97 -9.68 4.67 -10.33
C LEU A 97 -8.37 5.45 -10.49
N ILE A 98 -8.24 6.58 -9.81
CA ILE A 98 -7.05 7.42 -9.85
C ILE A 98 -6.57 7.62 -8.42
N ASP A 99 -5.33 7.26 -8.14
CA ASP A 99 -4.63 7.60 -6.90
C ASP A 99 -3.55 8.65 -7.21
N ILE A 100 -3.75 9.85 -6.66
CA ILE A 100 -2.85 10.99 -6.86
C ILE A 100 -1.91 11.10 -5.67
N GLY A 101 -0.81 10.35 -5.75
CA GLY A 101 0.30 10.46 -4.82
C GLY A 101 1.18 11.69 -5.09
N THR A 102 2.00 12.05 -4.10
CA THR A 102 2.94 13.17 -4.23
C THR A 102 4.02 12.88 -5.27
N THR A 103 4.59 11.66 -5.28
CA THR A 103 5.63 11.26 -6.24
C THR A 103 5.07 10.58 -7.48
N THR A 104 4.05 9.73 -7.31
CA THR A 104 3.51 8.89 -8.37
C THR A 104 2.00 9.02 -8.46
N ILE A 105 1.47 8.91 -9.67
CA ILE A 105 0.04 8.80 -9.91
C ILE A 105 -0.22 7.41 -10.47
N ALA A 106 -1.22 6.72 -9.93
CA ALA A 106 -1.68 5.43 -10.43
C ALA A 106 -3.07 5.57 -11.04
N MET A 107 -3.26 5.01 -12.23
CA MET A 107 -4.55 4.88 -12.89
C MET A 107 -4.90 3.41 -13.08
N VAL A 108 -6.11 3.03 -12.70
CA VAL A 108 -6.63 1.66 -12.86
C VAL A 108 -7.97 1.71 -13.56
N TYR A 109 -8.01 1.15 -14.76
CA TYR A 109 -9.24 0.91 -15.51
C TYR A 109 -9.82 -0.42 -15.03
N TYR A 110 -11.02 -0.35 -14.46
CA TYR A 110 -11.59 -1.41 -13.64
C TYR A 110 -12.99 -1.78 -14.11
N HIS A 111 -13.30 -3.07 -14.06
CA HIS A 111 -14.68 -3.55 -14.23
C HIS A 111 -15.32 -3.73 -12.85
N SER A 112 -16.20 -2.79 -12.48
CA SER A 112 -16.81 -2.73 -11.15
C SER A 112 -17.58 -3.99 -10.76
N ALA A 113 -18.47 -4.48 -11.63
CA ALA A 113 -19.31 -5.65 -11.33
C ALA A 113 -18.51 -6.97 -11.25
N LYS A 114 -17.53 -7.17 -12.12
CA LYS A 114 -16.66 -8.37 -12.11
C LYS A 114 -15.55 -8.30 -11.07
N ARG A 115 -15.27 -7.09 -10.56
CA ARG A 115 -14.21 -6.77 -9.62
C ARG A 115 -12.81 -7.09 -10.13
N THR A 116 -12.57 -6.82 -11.40
CA THR A 116 -11.33 -7.16 -12.09
C THR A 116 -10.70 -5.93 -12.73
N THR A 117 -9.38 -5.81 -12.62
CA THR A 117 -8.60 -4.81 -13.34
C THR A 117 -8.54 -5.17 -14.82
N PHE A 118 -8.90 -4.22 -15.68
CA PHE A 118 -8.70 -4.31 -17.12
C PHE A 118 -7.26 -3.91 -17.46
N PHE A 119 -6.85 -2.72 -17.05
CA PHE A 119 -5.55 -2.14 -17.36
C PHE A 119 -5.12 -1.22 -16.21
N SER A 120 -3.82 -1.10 -15.96
CA SER A 120 -3.30 -0.13 -15.01
C SER A 120 -1.98 0.45 -15.48
N GLU A 121 -1.76 1.71 -15.12
CA GLU A 121 -0.54 2.44 -15.39
C GLU A 121 -0.14 3.28 -14.17
N VAL A 122 1.16 3.47 -14.00
CA VAL A 122 1.74 4.31 -12.95
C VAL A 122 2.77 5.20 -13.59
N PHE A 123 2.71 6.49 -13.30
CA PHE A 123 3.58 7.50 -13.90
C PHE A 123 3.96 8.59 -12.87
N PRO A 124 5.05 9.33 -13.11
CA PRO A 124 5.48 10.38 -12.19
C PRO A 124 4.46 11.52 -12.09
N ASN A 125 4.29 12.08 -10.89
CA ASN A 125 3.48 13.28 -10.71
C ASN A 125 4.19 14.50 -11.37
N PRO A 126 3.53 15.23 -12.28
CA PRO A 126 4.14 16.35 -13.01
C PRO A 126 4.48 17.55 -12.12
N GLN A 127 4.06 17.53 -10.85
CA GLN A 127 4.30 18.60 -9.88
C GLN A 127 5.64 18.44 -9.13
N ILE A 128 6.36 17.32 -9.28
CA ILE A 128 7.66 17.07 -8.61
C ILE A 128 8.65 18.24 -8.77
N PRO A 129 8.82 18.85 -9.96
CA PRO A 129 9.80 19.94 -10.13
C PRO A 129 9.52 21.19 -9.29
N TYR A 130 8.30 21.33 -8.77
CA TYR A 130 7.83 22.52 -8.06
C TYR A 130 7.75 22.32 -6.54
N GLY A 131 8.02 21.10 -6.08
CA GLY A 131 8.04 20.76 -4.66
C GLY A 131 8.23 19.26 -4.46
N ALA A 132 9.23 18.91 -3.67
CA ALA A 132 9.58 17.53 -3.36
C ALA A 132 8.55 16.87 -2.42
N ASP A 133 7.81 17.67 -1.66
CA ASP A 133 6.81 17.22 -0.69
C ASP A 133 5.56 18.11 -0.73
N VAL A 134 4.58 17.76 0.09
CA VAL A 134 3.31 18.49 0.20
C VAL A 134 3.50 19.94 0.64
N ILE A 135 4.37 20.20 1.62
CA ILE A 135 4.56 21.54 2.20
C ILE A 135 5.23 22.49 1.20
N SER A 136 6.27 22.03 0.51
CA SER A 136 6.94 22.79 -0.53
C SER A 136 6.00 23.13 -1.69
N ARG A 137 5.10 22.22 -2.07
CA ARG A 137 4.06 22.51 -3.09
C ARG A 137 3.03 23.52 -2.63
N ILE A 138 2.56 23.42 -1.38
CA ILE A 138 1.67 24.44 -0.78
C ILE A 138 2.33 25.81 -0.85
N ASN A 139 3.59 25.91 -0.41
CA ASN A 139 4.33 27.17 -0.43
C ASN A 139 4.58 27.68 -1.85
N TYR A 140 4.85 26.80 -2.81
CA TYR A 140 5.00 27.17 -4.21
C TYR A 140 3.70 27.79 -4.75
N ASP A 141 2.58 27.07 -4.62
CA ASP A 141 1.27 27.50 -5.12
C ASP A 141 0.81 28.82 -4.47
N VAL A 142 1.04 28.97 -3.17
CA VAL A 142 0.72 30.17 -2.41
C VAL A 142 1.70 31.32 -2.67
N SER A 143 2.91 31.10 -3.18
CA SER A 143 3.82 32.21 -3.50
C SER A 143 3.71 32.67 -4.96
N ASP A 144 3.29 31.78 -5.86
CA ASP A 144 3.19 32.00 -7.31
C ASP A 144 1.72 32.12 -7.76
N HIS A 145 1.05 33.20 -7.32
CA HIS A 145 -0.40 33.40 -7.43
C HIS A 145 -0.98 33.46 -8.86
N GLU A 146 -0.17 33.68 -9.90
CA GLU A 146 -0.67 34.18 -11.19
C GLU A 146 -1.14 33.09 -12.15
N HIS A 147 -0.82 31.81 -11.94
CA HIS A 147 -0.92 30.85 -13.03
C HIS A 147 -1.56 29.50 -12.75
N HIS A 148 -2.06 29.21 -11.54
CA HIS A 148 -2.65 27.90 -11.21
C HIS A 148 -1.82 26.73 -11.77
N LEU A 149 -0.48 26.90 -11.75
CA LEU A 149 0.42 26.15 -12.61
C LEU A 149 0.36 24.66 -12.25
N LEU A 150 0.37 24.38 -10.94
CA LEU A 150 0.29 23.02 -10.43
C LEU A 150 -1.04 22.35 -10.77
N HIS A 151 -2.15 23.09 -10.76
CA HIS A 151 -3.46 22.64 -11.22
C HIS A 151 -3.42 22.28 -12.71
N HIS A 152 -2.93 23.18 -13.57
CA HIS A 152 -2.82 22.90 -15.00
C HIS A 152 -1.91 21.71 -15.29
N ARG A 153 -0.78 21.59 -14.57
CA ARG A 153 0.14 20.45 -14.72
C ARG A 153 -0.53 19.12 -14.41
N ILE A 154 -1.28 19.03 -13.31
CA ILE A 154 -1.96 17.77 -12.96
C ILE A 154 -3.09 17.47 -13.92
N VAL A 155 -3.94 18.45 -14.25
CA VAL A 155 -5.08 18.25 -15.17
C VAL A 155 -4.60 17.81 -16.55
N SER A 156 -3.65 18.53 -17.16
CA SER A 156 -3.13 18.17 -18.49
C SER A 156 -2.49 16.79 -18.50
N CYS A 157 -1.77 16.41 -17.44
CA CYS A 157 -1.20 15.07 -17.32
C CYS A 157 -2.29 14.00 -17.27
N LEU A 158 -3.33 14.17 -16.44
CA LEU A 158 -4.43 13.21 -16.36
C LEU A 158 -5.17 13.10 -17.71
N GLU A 159 -5.43 14.24 -18.38
CA GLU A 159 -6.08 14.27 -19.70
C GLU A 159 -5.24 13.58 -20.79
N GLU A 160 -3.91 13.77 -20.79
CA GLU A 160 -2.99 13.11 -21.71
C GLU A 160 -3.03 11.59 -21.55
N HIS A 161 -2.95 11.09 -20.31
CA HIS A 161 -3.01 9.65 -20.03
C HIS A 161 -4.37 9.04 -20.38
N VAL A 162 -5.47 9.70 -20.02
CA VAL A 162 -6.83 9.25 -20.39
C VAL A 162 -7.02 9.27 -21.91
N SER A 163 -6.53 10.30 -22.61
CA SER A 163 -6.61 10.38 -24.07
C SER A 163 -5.80 9.27 -24.74
N SER A 164 -4.58 9.01 -24.25
CA SER A 164 -3.73 7.92 -24.72
C SER A 164 -4.41 6.55 -24.55
N PHE A 165 -5.10 6.34 -23.43
CA PHE A 165 -5.88 5.13 -23.21
C PHE A 165 -7.01 4.97 -24.24
N PHE A 166 -7.83 6.01 -24.46
CA PHE A 166 -8.93 5.94 -25.43
C PHE A 166 -8.44 5.83 -26.89
N LEU A 167 -7.25 6.34 -27.23
CA LEU A 167 -6.62 6.09 -28.53
C LEU A 167 -6.26 4.61 -28.72
N GLN A 168 -5.87 3.91 -27.65
CA GLN A 168 -5.56 2.48 -27.70
C GLN A 168 -6.82 1.60 -27.62
N PHE A 169 -7.86 2.06 -26.91
CA PHE A 169 -9.08 1.31 -26.64
C PHE A 169 -10.34 2.13 -26.95
N PRO A 170 -10.64 2.42 -28.24
CA PRO A 170 -11.72 3.33 -28.63
C PRO A 170 -13.13 2.82 -28.34
N ASP A 171 -13.31 1.51 -28.19
CA ASP A 171 -14.61 0.88 -27.91
C ASP A 171 -14.97 0.86 -26.41
N VAL A 172 -14.08 1.33 -25.54
CA VAL A 172 -14.30 1.40 -24.09
C VAL A 172 -15.13 2.63 -23.74
N SER A 173 -16.06 2.48 -22.80
CA SER A 173 -16.85 3.58 -22.25
C SER A 173 -16.86 3.48 -20.72
N LEU A 174 -16.45 4.57 -20.07
CA LEU A 174 -16.43 4.69 -18.61
C LEU A 174 -17.74 5.31 -18.13
N ARG A 175 -18.31 4.78 -17.05
CA ARG A 175 -19.49 5.36 -16.39
C ARG A 175 -19.09 6.27 -15.23
N GLN A 176 -18.02 5.90 -14.53
CA GLN A 176 -17.58 6.60 -13.33
C GLN A 176 -16.06 6.67 -13.19
N CYS A 177 -15.59 7.66 -12.43
CA CYS A 177 -14.21 7.88 -12.06
C CYS A 177 -14.13 8.13 -10.55
N LEU A 178 -13.29 7.40 -9.82
CA LEU A 178 -13.04 7.64 -8.40
C LEU A 178 -11.62 8.15 -8.23
N ILE A 179 -11.46 9.27 -7.54
CA ILE A 179 -10.16 9.94 -7.36
C ILE A 179 -9.83 10.02 -5.87
N GLY A 180 -8.71 9.40 -5.50
CA GLY A 180 -8.09 9.47 -4.18
C GLY A 180 -6.75 10.19 -4.22
N GLY A 181 -6.26 10.57 -3.05
CA GLY A 181 -4.99 11.27 -2.88
C GLY A 181 -5.00 12.10 -1.61
N ASN A 182 -3.83 12.54 -1.17
CA ASN A 182 -3.74 13.40 0.00
C ASN A 182 -4.45 14.73 -0.26
N THR A 183 -4.88 15.40 0.81
CA THR A 183 -5.72 16.62 0.75
C THR A 183 -5.14 17.70 -0.15
N THR A 184 -3.83 17.90 -0.13
CA THR A 184 -3.15 18.91 -0.97
C THR A 184 -3.27 18.56 -2.45
N MET A 185 -3.03 17.30 -2.82
CA MET A 185 -3.15 16.87 -4.22
C MET A 185 -4.57 17.06 -4.75
N ILE A 186 -5.58 16.74 -3.93
CA ILE A 186 -6.98 16.95 -4.28
C ILE A 186 -7.33 18.44 -4.40
N HIS A 187 -6.79 19.30 -3.52
CA HIS A 187 -6.97 20.75 -3.64
C HIS A 187 -6.36 21.29 -4.93
N LEU A 188 -5.14 20.86 -5.29
CA LEU A 188 -4.50 21.26 -6.54
C LEU A 188 -5.29 20.77 -7.76
N LEU A 189 -5.80 19.53 -7.73
CA LEU A 189 -6.65 19.01 -8.81
C LEU A 189 -7.92 19.85 -8.98
N LEU A 190 -8.61 20.17 -7.88
CA LEU A 190 -9.88 20.89 -7.88
C LEU A 190 -9.72 22.42 -7.96
N ASN A 191 -8.48 22.90 -8.05
CA ASN A 191 -8.14 24.32 -8.01
C ASN A 191 -8.69 25.06 -6.77
N LEU A 192 -8.66 24.39 -5.61
CA LEU A 192 -9.04 24.95 -4.32
C LEU A 192 -7.87 25.69 -3.68
N SER A 193 -8.17 26.73 -2.89
CA SER A 193 -7.13 27.48 -2.20
C SER A 193 -6.40 26.63 -1.17
N LEU A 194 -5.07 26.67 -1.21
CA LEU A 194 -4.18 26.08 -0.20
C LEU A 194 -3.79 27.05 0.92
N GLN A 195 -4.26 28.30 0.89
CA GLN A 195 -3.83 29.36 1.82
C GLN A 195 -3.97 28.96 3.29
N GLY A 196 -5.09 28.33 3.65
CA GLY A 196 -5.39 27.89 5.01
C GLY A 196 -4.50 26.73 5.51
N MET A 197 -3.79 26.06 4.61
CA MET A 197 -2.91 24.93 4.90
C MET A 197 -1.43 25.33 5.10
N THR A 198 -1.10 26.62 5.01
CA THR A 198 0.28 27.13 5.15
C THR A 198 0.77 27.19 6.61
N GLY A 199 -0.15 27.25 7.57
CA GLY A 199 0.19 27.38 8.99
C GLY A 199 -0.95 26.94 9.90
N PHE A 200 -0.62 26.72 11.18
CA PHE A 200 -1.60 26.33 12.19
C PHE A 200 -2.78 27.33 12.21
N PRO A 201 -4.05 26.86 12.15
CA PRO A 201 -4.50 25.49 12.43
C PRO A 201 -4.59 24.53 11.22
N PHE A 202 -3.90 24.80 10.11
CA PHE A 202 -3.85 23.95 8.90
C PHE A 202 -5.25 23.56 8.39
N THR A 203 -6.02 24.56 7.98
CA THR A 203 -7.42 24.39 7.59
C THR A 203 -7.53 24.26 6.07
N PRO A 204 -7.93 23.08 5.53
CA PRO A 204 -8.23 22.94 4.11
C PRO A 204 -9.46 23.78 3.72
N SER A 205 -9.56 24.13 2.43
CA SER A 205 -10.73 24.80 1.89
C SER A 205 -11.96 23.90 2.01
N GLU A 206 -13.13 24.49 2.28
CA GLU A 206 -14.38 23.75 2.28
C GLU A 206 -14.69 23.25 0.86
N PHE A 207 -15.15 22.01 0.78
CA PHE A 207 -15.61 21.41 -0.45
C PHE A 207 -16.78 20.47 -0.14
N THR A 208 -17.88 20.64 -0.85
CA THR A 208 -19.10 19.87 -0.61
C THR A 208 -19.49 19.01 -1.81
N ASN A 209 -18.90 19.26 -2.98
CA ASN A 209 -19.28 18.63 -4.23
C ASN A 209 -18.42 17.40 -4.54
N PHE A 210 -18.43 16.40 -3.65
CA PHE A 210 -17.64 15.16 -3.79
C PHE A 210 -18.12 14.24 -4.93
N CYS A 211 -19.20 14.58 -5.61
CA CYS A 211 -19.75 13.83 -6.73
C CYS A 211 -20.27 14.79 -7.80
N PHE A 212 -19.70 14.77 -8.99
CA PHE A 212 -20.10 15.63 -10.11
C PHE A 212 -19.93 14.93 -11.46
N THR A 213 -20.60 15.41 -12.49
CA THR A 213 -20.47 14.85 -13.85
C THR A 213 -19.45 15.64 -14.67
N HIS A 214 -18.54 14.94 -15.35
CA HIS A 214 -17.60 15.51 -16.31
C HIS A 214 -17.54 14.62 -17.56
N ASN A 215 -17.79 15.19 -18.75
CA ASN A 215 -17.85 14.46 -20.02
C ASN A 215 -18.70 13.16 -19.96
N GLU A 216 -19.91 13.27 -19.38
CA GLU A 216 -20.85 12.14 -19.21
C GLU A 216 -20.38 11.04 -18.24
N VAL A 217 -19.25 11.23 -17.55
CA VAL A 217 -18.72 10.34 -16.51
C VAL A 217 -19.04 10.92 -15.12
N GLU A 218 -19.54 10.10 -14.20
CA GLU A 218 -19.68 10.47 -12.79
C GLU A 218 -18.33 10.43 -12.08
N VAL A 219 -17.84 11.58 -11.63
CA VAL A 219 -16.58 11.73 -10.91
C VAL A 219 -16.85 11.82 -9.41
N PHE A 220 -16.19 10.95 -8.65
CA PHE A 220 -16.23 10.91 -7.20
C PHE A 220 -14.86 11.30 -6.64
N ILE A 221 -14.83 12.31 -5.79
CA ILE A 221 -13.64 12.67 -5.01
C ILE A 221 -13.75 11.99 -3.66
N LEU A 222 -12.73 11.23 -3.27
CA LEU A 222 -12.70 10.61 -1.95
C LEU A 222 -12.48 11.68 -0.87
N PRO A 223 -13.26 11.64 0.23
CA PRO A 223 -13.26 12.70 1.22
C PRO A 223 -11.96 12.69 2.03
N TRP A 224 -11.49 13.88 2.39
CA TRP A 224 -10.36 14.06 3.32
C TRP A 224 -10.86 14.32 4.75
N LEU A 225 -10.03 14.00 5.74
CA LEU A 225 -10.31 14.22 7.17
C LEU A 225 -9.65 15.48 7.72
N SER A 226 -8.48 15.86 7.19
CA SER A 226 -7.73 17.04 7.62
C SER A 226 -6.78 17.53 6.53
N ALA A 227 -5.98 18.57 6.77
CA ALA A 227 -4.94 19.02 5.83
C ALA A 227 -3.91 17.94 5.45
N PHE A 228 -3.67 16.96 6.33
CA PHE A 228 -2.61 15.95 6.14
C PHE A 228 -3.15 14.51 6.12
N ILE A 229 -4.47 14.32 6.12
CA ILE A 229 -5.13 13.01 6.03
C ILE A 229 -6.19 13.11 4.95
N GLY A 230 -5.88 12.59 3.77
CA GLY A 230 -6.67 12.75 2.56
C GLY A 230 -7.57 11.57 2.20
N GLY A 231 -8.01 11.60 0.93
CA GLY A 231 -8.87 10.57 0.33
C GLY A 231 -8.15 9.24 0.11
N ASP A 232 -6.83 9.28 -0.04
CA ASP A 232 -5.94 8.10 -0.01
C ASP A 232 -6.14 7.27 1.26
N ILE A 233 -6.06 7.91 2.43
CA ILE A 233 -6.21 7.22 3.72
C ILE A 233 -7.66 6.76 3.94
N THR A 234 -8.65 7.60 3.62
CA THR A 234 -10.06 7.20 3.79
C THR A 234 -10.44 6.04 2.86
N SER A 235 -9.82 5.95 1.68
CA SER A 235 -9.94 4.78 0.78
C SER A 235 -9.43 3.50 1.45
N GLY A 236 -8.26 3.57 2.12
CA GLY A 236 -7.68 2.46 2.86
C GLY A 236 -8.55 2.05 4.05
N LEU A 237 -9.10 3.02 4.78
CA LEU A 237 -10.03 2.77 5.89
C LEU A 237 -11.28 2.02 5.41
N LEU A 238 -11.87 2.44 4.28
CA LEU A 238 -13.03 1.79 3.69
C LEU A 238 -12.68 0.37 3.21
N SER A 239 -11.58 0.22 2.47
CA SER A 239 -11.11 -1.06 1.94
C SER A 239 -10.89 -2.10 3.04
N LEU A 240 -10.36 -1.66 4.18
CA LEU A 240 -10.08 -2.51 5.35
C LEU A 240 -11.22 -2.55 6.38
N SER A 241 -12.39 -2.00 6.02
CA SER A 241 -13.62 -2.00 6.83
C SER A 241 -13.45 -1.42 8.23
N PHE A 242 -12.62 -0.38 8.40
CA PHE A 242 -12.33 0.27 9.68
C PHE A 242 -13.59 0.82 10.38
N ASP A 243 -14.64 1.11 9.63
CA ASP A 243 -15.96 1.52 10.12
C ASP A 243 -16.68 0.44 10.93
N THR A 244 -16.34 -0.83 10.73
CA THR A 244 -16.96 -1.98 11.42
C THR A 244 -16.02 -2.70 12.40
N ARG A 245 -14.73 -2.30 12.44
CA ARG A 245 -13.73 -2.92 13.32
C ARG A 245 -14.03 -2.65 14.80
N LYS A 246 -13.77 -3.66 15.63
CA LYS A 246 -13.93 -3.60 17.11
C LYS A 246 -12.66 -3.98 17.85
N ASP A 247 -11.71 -4.58 17.14
CA ASP A 247 -10.37 -4.89 17.61
C ASP A 247 -9.47 -3.65 17.56
N THR A 248 -8.34 -3.72 18.27
CA THR A 248 -7.31 -2.69 18.17
C THR A 248 -6.41 -3.01 17.00
N CYS A 249 -6.28 -2.10 16.04
CA CYS A 249 -5.46 -2.27 14.86
C CYS A 249 -4.85 -0.94 14.40
N LEU A 250 -3.76 -1.04 13.64
CA LEU A 250 -3.05 0.10 13.07
C LEU A 250 -3.01 -0.07 11.55
N LEU A 251 -3.54 0.91 10.82
CA LEU A 251 -3.19 1.13 9.43
C LEU A 251 -1.95 2.02 9.40
N ALA A 252 -0.96 1.64 8.61
CA ALA A 252 0.21 2.45 8.33
C ALA A 252 0.37 2.54 6.81
N ASP A 253 0.23 3.75 6.28
CA ASP A 253 0.60 4.10 4.92
C ASP A 253 1.96 4.80 4.97
N LEU A 254 2.94 4.23 4.26
CA LEU A 254 4.33 4.62 4.35
C LEU A 254 4.84 4.99 2.95
N GLY A 255 4.60 6.24 2.58
CA GLY A 255 5.16 6.87 1.39
C GLY A 255 6.09 8.03 1.75
N THR A 256 6.06 9.07 0.91
CA THR A 256 6.74 10.34 1.14
C THR A 256 6.33 10.96 2.49
N ASN A 257 5.06 10.79 2.85
CA ASN A 257 4.53 10.99 4.19
C ASN A 257 4.32 9.62 4.86
N GLY A 258 4.39 9.60 6.18
CA GLY A 258 3.95 8.47 6.98
C GLY A 258 2.60 8.79 7.63
N GLU A 259 1.54 8.18 7.14
CA GLU A 259 0.20 8.29 7.70
C GLU A 259 -0.15 7.06 8.52
N LEU A 260 -0.65 7.30 9.73
CA LEU A 260 -1.04 6.25 10.68
C LEU A 260 -2.49 6.43 11.07
N VAL A 261 -3.25 5.34 11.11
CA VAL A 261 -4.60 5.30 11.69
C VAL A 261 -4.70 4.18 12.70
N LEU A 262 -4.79 4.54 13.98
CA LEU A 262 -5.03 3.61 15.09
C LEU A 262 -6.54 3.49 15.33
N CYS A 263 -7.08 2.30 15.16
CA CYS A 263 -8.37 1.93 15.73
C CYS A 263 -8.16 1.38 17.14
N HIS A 264 -8.78 1.99 18.15
CA HIS A 264 -8.76 1.49 19.53
C HIS A 264 -10.08 1.85 20.23
N GLN A 265 -10.74 0.87 20.85
CA GLN A 265 -11.99 1.07 21.59
C GLN A 265 -13.08 1.80 20.76
N ASN A 266 -13.23 1.44 19.48
CA ASN A 266 -14.14 2.07 18.52
C ASN A 266 -13.84 3.56 18.23
N HIS A 267 -12.64 4.04 18.55
CA HIS A 267 -12.14 5.35 18.15
C HIS A 267 -11.06 5.20 17.09
N LEU A 268 -11.07 6.09 16.10
CA LEU A 268 -10.02 6.23 15.10
C LEU A 268 -9.15 7.44 15.47
N PHE A 269 -7.86 7.21 15.64
CA PHE A 269 -6.85 8.26 15.85
C PHE A 269 -5.97 8.31 14.61
N THR A 270 -5.86 9.48 14.00
CA THR A 270 -5.04 9.68 12.81
C THR A 270 -3.81 10.53 13.15
N ALA A 271 -2.70 10.23 12.51
CA ALA A 271 -1.49 11.04 12.57
C ALA A 271 -0.80 11.01 11.20
N SER A 272 -0.11 12.09 10.87
CA SER A 272 0.76 12.16 9.68
C SER A 272 2.10 12.75 10.10
N THR A 273 3.18 12.28 9.48
CA THR A 273 4.54 12.78 9.68
C THR A 273 5.26 12.85 8.34
N ALA A 274 6.19 13.80 8.21
CA ALA A 274 7.17 13.73 7.12
C ALA A 274 8.08 12.51 7.37
N ALA A 275 8.00 11.51 6.51
CA ALA A 275 8.86 10.32 6.56
C ALA A 275 10.05 10.45 5.61
N GLY A 276 9.84 11.14 4.49
CA GLY A 276 10.79 11.25 3.39
C GLY A 276 10.74 10.04 2.46
N PRO A 277 11.16 10.18 1.20
CA PRO A 277 10.86 9.20 0.15
C PRO A 277 11.87 8.02 0.11
N ALA A 278 12.59 7.76 1.20
CA ALA A 278 13.61 6.72 1.25
C ALA A 278 13.04 5.32 0.95
N LEU A 279 11.83 5.04 1.44
CA LEU A 279 11.14 3.78 1.18
C LEU A 279 10.55 3.69 -0.24
N GLU A 280 10.46 4.80 -0.97
CA GLU A 280 10.17 4.82 -2.41
C GLU A 280 11.46 4.63 -3.25
N GLY A 281 12.62 4.46 -2.60
CA GLY A 281 13.93 4.35 -3.23
C GLY A 281 14.58 5.69 -3.55
N ASN A 282 13.96 6.82 -3.19
CA ASN A 282 14.49 8.14 -3.50
C ASN A 282 15.42 8.63 -2.38
N GLY A 283 16.46 9.40 -2.73
CA GLY A 283 17.49 9.87 -1.77
C GLY A 283 18.52 8.81 -1.34
N LEU A 284 18.37 7.54 -1.74
CA LEU A 284 19.39 6.50 -1.58
C LEU A 284 20.33 6.51 -2.78
N SER A 285 21.66 6.41 -2.57
CA SER A 285 22.66 6.52 -3.67
C SER A 285 22.48 5.50 -4.78
N HIS A 286 21.92 4.33 -4.47
CA HIS A 286 21.58 3.27 -5.42
C HIS A 286 20.10 2.87 -5.30
N GLY A 287 19.25 3.78 -4.84
CA GLY A 287 17.83 3.49 -4.68
C GLY A 287 17.07 3.51 -5.99
N CYS A 288 16.02 2.70 -6.08
CA CYS A 288 15.08 2.72 -7.20
C CYS A 288 13.67 2.31 -6.76
N PRO A 289 12.63 2.61 -7.54
CA PRO A 289 11.28 2.11 -7.28
C PRO A 289 11.23 0.57 -7.39
N ALA A 290 10.10 -0.04 -6.97
CA ALA A 290 9.87 -1.48 -7.07
C ALA A 290 9.66 -1.96 -8.52
N ILE A 291 10.72 -1.94 -9.33
CA ILE A 291 10.73 -2.32 -10.75
C ILE A 291 11.47 -3.66 -10.96
N PRO A 292 11.28 -4.35 -12.11
CA PRO A 292 12.09 -5.51 -12.47
C PRO A 292 13.59 -5.22 -12.34
N GLY A 293 14.30 -6.03 -11.55
CA GLY A 293 15.73 -5.84 -11.24
C GLY A 293 16.01 -5.04 -9.98
N ALA A 294 15.02 -4.41 -9.35
CA ALA A 294 15.20 -3.81 -8.03
C ALA A 294 15.47 -4.91 -6.99
N ILE A 295 16.48 -4.71 -6.15
CA ILE A 295 16.81 -5.57 -5.02
C ILE A 295 15.74 -5.37 -3.96
N SER A 296 14.97 -6.43 -3.68
CA SER A 296 13.84 -6.42 -2.75
C SER A 296 14.14 -7.09 -1.42
N ASP A 297 15.17 -7.94 -1.37
CA ASP A 297 15.62 -8.63 -0.17
C ASP A 297 17.14 -8.86 -0.21
N VAL A 298 17.80 -8.77 0.95
CA VAL A 298 19.23 -8.91 1.14
C VAL A 298 19.49 -9.83 2.33
N SER A 299 20.47 -10.73 2.21
CA SER A 299 20.96 -11.52 3.34
C SER A 299 22.49 -11.50 3.38
N LEU A 300 23.03 -11.09 4.53
CA LEU A 300 24.47 -10.94 4.78
C LEU A 300 25.04 -12.07 5.68
N ARG A 301 24.21 -13.01 6.14
CA ARG A 301 24.60 -14.11 7.06
C ARG A 301 25.56 -15.17 6.49
N GLY A 302 26.08 -14.99 5.27
CA GLY A 302 26.97 -15.94 4.59
C GLY A 302 28.33 -15.34 4.21
N VAL A 303 29.24 -16.18 3.70
CA VAL A 303 30.54 -15.72 3.16
C VAL A 303 30.35 -14.79 1.95
N VAL A 304 29.26 -15.00 1.20
CA VAL A 304 28.88 -14.18 0.05
C VAL A 304 27.48 -13.63 0.30
N PRO A 305 27.26 -12.30 0.19
CA PRO A 305 25.95 -11.70 0.26
C PRO A 305 24.99 -12.31 -0.76
N ARG A 306 23.75 -12.54 -0.36
CA ARG A 306 22.66 -12.95 -1.25
C ARG A 306 21.68 -11.80 -1.42
N ILE A 307 21.19 -11.66 -2.64
CA ILE A 307 20.18 -10.65 -2.98
C ILE A 307 19.06 -11.33 -3.78
N GLN A 308 17.83 -10.87 -3.57
CA GLN A 308 16.69 -11.20 -4.41
C GLN A 308 16.26 -9.96 -5.18
N THR A 309 15.98 -10.13 -6.47
CA THR A 309 15.49 -9.04 -7.32
C THR A 309 14.08 -9.31 -7.82
N ILE A 310 13.32 -8.23 -8.02
CA ILE A 310 11.98 -8.31 -8.62
C ILE A 310 12.09 -8.87 -10.04
N ALA A 311 11.21 -9.83 -10.37
CA ALA A 311 11.18 -10.55 -11.64
C ALA A 311 12.50 -11.29 -12.01
N ASN A 312 13.38 -11.55 -11.03
CA ASN A 312 14.65 -12.24 -11.22
C ASN A 312 15.53 -11.63 -12.33
N LYS A 313 15.52 -10.29 -12.47
CA LYS A 313 16.37 -9.57 -13.43
C LYS A 313 17.68 -9.13 -12.77
N LEU A 314 18.63 -8.68 -13.59
CA LEU A 314 19.90 -8.14 -13.08
C LEU A 314 19.65 -6.92 -12.17
N PRO A 315 20.46 -6.72 -11.11
CA PRO A 315 20.28 -5.61 -10.18
C PRO A 315 20.31 -4.25 -10.87
N ALA A 316 19.25 -3.47 -10.68
CA ALA A 316 19.12 -2.11 -11.19
C ALA A 316 19.24 -1.04 -10.09
N GLY A 317 19.08 -1.44 -8.82
CA GLY A 317 19.09 -0.58 -7.63
C GLY A 317 18.43 -1.29 -6.45
N ILE A 318 18.24 -0.58 -5.34
CA ILE A 318 17.63 -1.07 -4.10
C ILE A 318 16.26 -0.40 -3.93
N CYS A 319 15.18 -1.18 -3.86
CA CYS A 319 13.85 -0.63 -3.54
C CYS A 319 13.61 -0.56 -2.03
N GLY A 320 12.49 0.03 -1.59
CA GLY A 320 12.17 0.21 -0.17
C GLY A 320 12.30 -1.04 0.68
N SER A 321 11.73 -2.17 0.23
CA SER A 321 11.86 -3.44 0.95
C SER A 321 13.30 -3.92 1.02
N GLY A 322 14.07 -3.74 -0.07
CA GLY A 322 15.49 -4.05 -0.10
C GLY A 322 16.31 -3.15 0.84
N ALA A 323 15.94 -1.87 0.98
CA ALA A 323 16.59 -0.94 1.89
C ALA A 323 16.35 -1.34 3.35
N ILE A 324 15.10 -1.69 3.71
CA ILE A 324 14.75 -2.23 5.03
C ILE A 324 15.51 -3.54 5.30
N SER A 325 15.47 -4.47 4.36
CA SER A 325 16.14 -5.78 4.47
C SER A 325 17.66 -5.62 4.62
N THR A 326 18.27 -4.72 3.84
CA THR A 326 19.70 -4.39 3.97
C THR A 326 20.03 -3.84 5.36
N LEU A 327 19.25 -2.87 5.85
CA LEU A 327 19.49 -2.26 7.15
C LEU A 327 19.33 -3.27 8.30
N ALA A 328 18.39 -4.22 8.17
CA ALA A 328 18.17 -5.25 9.18
C ALA A 328 19.31 -6.28 9.27
N GLU A 329 20.10 -6.44 8.21
CA GLU A 329 21.22 -7.39 8.15
C GLU A 329 22.59 -6.74 8.46
N LEU A 330 22.68 -5.40 8.51
CA LEU A 330 23.87 -4.63 8.89
C LEU A 330 23.99 -4.48 10.42
#